data_AF-A0A914Q7U4-F1
#
_entry.id   AF-A0A914Q7U4-F1
#
_cell.length_a   1.000
_cell.length_b   1.000
_cell.length_c   1.000
_cell.angle_alpha   90.00
_cell.angle_beta   90.00
_cell.angle_gamma   90.00
#
_symmetry.space_group_name_H-M   'P 1'
#
loop_
_entity.id
_entity.type
_entity.pdbx_description
1 polymer ?
#
loop_
_entity_poly.entity_id
_entity_poly.type
_entity_poly.pdbx_seq_one_letter_code
_entity_poly.pdbx_strand_id
1 'polypeptide(L)'
;MSAYVKEKISIFERLLEWFLFRFRWIFVIPLILPASLAYDSYNFVRNWIIFKLQSAPKAHDRKVAKIQKSVKEWAAGDRKKKMCTARPGWLTMSFRFPKYKKDMVQIKTNDLIDILEIDTNARTVRVEPNVNMGQLTRALIPLGYTLPIVPELDDLTVGGMINGCGVESSGRKYGMFQHICQSFEIVTANGELVVASKDKNSEHQPLFYGIPWSHGTLGFLVAATIKIIPCKPFVRLTYFPCKSQKVEIL
;
A
#
# COMPACT_ATOMS: atom_id res chain seq x y z
N MET A 1 -36.97 0.15 8.82
CA MET A 1 -37.20 -1.30 8.93
C MET A 1 -36.66 -1.97 7.67
N SER A 2 -35.35 -2.26 7.63
CA SER A 2 -34.69 -2.84 6.45
C SER A 2 -34.75 -4.35 6.54
N ALA A 3 -35.50 -4.96 5.61
CA ALA A 3 -35.63 -6.40 5.50
C ALA A 3 -34.26 -7.00 5.15
N TYR A 4 -33.62 -7.62 6.13
CA TYR A 4 -32.51 -8.55 5.91
C TYR A 4 -33.04 -9.71 5.08
N VAL A 5 -32.74 -9.70 3.78
CA VAL A 5 -32.94 -10.85 2.89
C VAL A 5 -31.99 -11.95 3.38
N LYS A 6 -32.53 -12.89 4.15
CA LYS A 6 -31.82 -14.07 4.62
C LYS A 6 -31.75 -15.05 3.44
N GLU A 7 -30.71 -14.95 2.63
CA GLU A 7 -30.42 -15.88 1.55
C GLU A 7 -30.40 -17.31 2.15
N LYS A 8 -31.27 -18.20 1.65
CA LYS A 8 -31.36 -19.59 2.12
C LYS A 8 -30.14 -20.35 1.60
N ILE A 9 -29.05 -20.32 2.36
CA ILE A 9 -27.85 -21.12 2.10
C ILE A 9 -28.24 -22.60 2.09
N SER A 10 -27.86 -23.31 1.04
CA SER A 10 -28.17 -24.74 0.85
C SER A 10 -27.52 -25.60 1.94
N ILE A 11 -28.14 -26.72 2.30
CA ILE A 11 -27.56 -27.69 3.26
C ILE A 11 -26.21 -28.20 2.76
N PHE A 12 -26.06 -28.34 1.44
CA PHE A 12 -24.79 -28.72 0.82
C PHE A 12 -23.71 -27.65 1.02
N GLU A 13 -24.05 -26.38 0.83
CA GLU A 13 -23.11 -25.26 1.04
C GLU A 13 -22.67 -25.18 2.51
N ARG A 14 -23.59 -25.38 3.45
CA ARG A 14 -23.27 -25.44 4.88
C ARG A 14 -22.37 -26.62 5.25
N LEU A 15 -22.60 -27.79 4.65
CA LEU A 15 -21.74 -28.96 4.83
C LEU A 15 -20.36 -28.75 4.23
N LEU A 16 -20.30 -28.15 3.04
CA LEU A 16 -19.06 -27.81 2.36
C LEU A 16 -18.26 -26.78 3.17
N GLU A 17 -18.90 -25.70 3.63
CA GLU A 17 -18.29 -24.71 4.52
C GLU A 17 -17.76 -25.39 5.79
N TRP A 18 -18.58 -26.18 6.49
CA TRP A 18 -18.17 -26.90 7.69
C TRP A 18 -16.95 -27.79 7.42
N PHE A 19 -16.96 -28.54 6.32
CA PHE A 19 -15.84 -29.40 5.91
C PHE A 19 -14.58 -28.58 5.63
N LEU A 20 -14.67 -27.51 4.84
CA LEU A 20 -13.56 -26.63 4.51
C LEU A 20 -12.99 -25.93 5.74
N PHE A 21 -13.83 -25.53 6.71
CA PHE A 21 -13.37 -24.94 7.97
C PHE A 21 -12.72 -25.98 8.89
N ARG A 22 -13.33 -27.16 9.03
CA ARG A 22 -12.83 -28.23 9.92
C ARG A 22 -11.53 -28.85 9.43
N PHE A 23 -11.41 -29.04 8.11
CA PHE A 23 -10.27 -29.67 7.46
C PHE A 23 -9.38 -28.67 6.71
N ARG A 24 -9.47 -27.37 7.03
CA ARG A 24 -8.69 -26.32 6.37
C ARG A 24 -7.19 -26.61 6.36
N TRP A 25 -6.68 -27.19 7.44
CA TRP A 25 -5.28 -27.57 7.60
C TRP A 25 -4.78 -28.56 6.52
N ILE A 26 -5.67 -29.44 6.02
CA ILE A 26 -5.34 -30.42 4.95
C ILE A 26 -4.98 -29.71 3.66
N PHE A 27 -5.56 -28.54 3.38
CA PHE A 27 -5.22 -27.74 2.21
C PHE A 27 -4.14 -26.71 2.53
N VAL A 28 -4.20 -26.10 3.72
CA VAL A 28 -3.28 -25.03 4.10
C VAL A 28 -1.85 -25.53 4.20
N ILE A 29 -1.61 -26.63 4.90
CA ILE A 29 -0.24 -27.09 5.19
C ILE A 29 0.49 -27.63 3.94
N PRO A 30 -0.09 -28.54 3.13
CA PRO A 30 0.65 -29.11 2.00
C PRO A 30 0.55 -28.30 0.71
N LEU A 31 -0.47 -27.45 0.53
CA LEU A 31 -0.67 -26.71 -0.72
C LEU A 31 -0.43 -25.21 -0.55
N ILE A 32 -1.18 -24.55 0.34
CA ILE A 32 -1.19 -23.08 0.42
C ILE A 32 0.11 -22.54 1.02
N LEU A 33 0.61 -23.17 2.08
CA LEU A 33 1.81 -22.70 2.78
C LEU A 33 3.07 -22.82 1.90
N PRO A 34 3.33 -23.95 1.20
CA PRO A 34 4.43 -24.03 0.26
C PRO A 34 4.27 -23.08 -0.94
N ALA A 35 3.04 -22.91 -1.46
CA ALA A 35 2.78 -21.96 -2.54
C ALA A 35 3.04 -20.50 -2.10
N SER A 36 2.64 -20.14 -0.88
CA SER A 36 2.92 -18.83 -0.28
C SER A 36 4.42 -18.61 -0.12
N LEU A 37 5.14 -19.60 0.43
CA LEU A 37 6.59 -19.52 0.59
C LEU A 37 7.31 -19.39 -0.75
N ALA A 38 6.89 -20.13 -1.77
CA ALA A 38 7.44 -20.04 -3.12
C ALA A 38 7.19 -18.65 -3.73
N TYR A 39 5.99 -18.09 -3.55
CA TYR A 39 5.63 -16.75 -4.00
C TYR A 39 6.47 -15.67 -3.29
N ASP A 40 6.62 -15.76 -1.98
CA ASP A 40 7.42 -14.81 -1.20
C ASP A 40 8.90 -14.89 -1.58
N SER A 41 9.42 -16.10 -1.76
CA SER A 41 10.80 -16.33 -2.20
C SER A 41 11.05 -15.78 -3.59
N TYR A 42 10.12 -16.02 -4.53
CA TYR A 42 10.19 -15.44 -5.88
C TYR A 42 10.22 -13.91 -5.84
N ASN A 43 9.32 -13.29 -5.06
CA ASN A 43 9.27 -11.83 -4.95
C ASN A 43 10.53 -11.28 -4.29
N PHE A 44 11.08 -11.97 -3.28
CA PHE A 44 12.33 -11.58 -2.65
C PHE A 44 13.49 -11.59 -3.65
N VAL A 45 13.66 -12.68 -4.39
CA VAL A 45 14.71 -12.81 -5.41
C VAL A 45 14.52 -11.77 -6.52
N ARG A 46 13.30 -11.59 -7.01
CA ARG A 46 12.96 -10.57 -8.02
C ARG A 46 13.35 -9.17 -7.57
N ASN A 47 12.94 -8.77 -6.37
CA ASN A 47 13.25 -7.45 -5.81
C ASN A 47 14.75 -7.26 -5.63
N TRP A 48 15.44 -8.29 -5.14
CA TRP A 48 16.89 -8.27 -4.99
C TRP A 48 17.62 -8.06 -6.32
N ILE A 49 17.20 -8.77 -7.38
CA ILE A 49 17.75 -8.61 -8.74
C ILE A 49 17.48 -7.20 -9.27
N ILE A 50 16.23 -6.72 -9.21
CA ILE A 50 15.85 -5.39 -9.72
C ILE A 50 16.65 -4.29 -9.03
N PHE A 51 16.84 -4.41 -7.71
CA PHE A 51 17.61 -3.47 -6.91
C PHE A 51 19.10 -3.53 -7.28
N LYS A 52 19.69 -4.72 -7.37
CA LYS A 52 21.11 -4.91 -7.74
C LYS A 52 21.43 -4.40 -9.14
N LEU A 53 20.51 -4.56 -10.09
CA LEU A 53 20.67 -4.10 -11.47
C LEU A 53 20.29 -2.63 -11.67
N GLN A 54 19.91 -1.90 -10.60
CA GLN A 54 19.42 -0.51 -10.64
C GLN A 54 18.39 -0.25 -11.75
N SER A 55 17.59 -1.27 -12.08
CA SER A 55 16.67 -1.22 -13.21
C SER A 55 15.30 -0.65 -12.83
N ALA A 56 15.04 -0.53 -11.52
CA ALA A 56 13.80 -0.01 -10.96
C ALA A 56 13.47 1.41 -11.44
N PRO A 57 14.37 2.42 -11.36
CA PRO A 57 14.07 3.78 -11.83
C PRO A 57 13.73 3.86 -13.33
N LYS A 58 14.53 3.20 -14.19
CA LYS A 58 14.25 3.17 -15.64
C LYS A 58 12.97 2.41 -15.98
N ALA A 59 12.61 1.38 -15.20
CA ALA A 59 11.35 0.69 -15.35
C ALA A 59 10.18 1.57 -14.88
N HIS A 60 10.36 2.30 -13.78
CA HIS A 60 9.39 3.22 -13.22
C HIS A 60 8.97 4.29 -14.22
N ASP A 61 9.91 5.00 -14.84
CA ASP A 61 9.60 6.05 -15.82
C ASP A 61 8.76 5.51 -16.99
N ARG A 62 9.07 4.29 -17.45
CA ARG A 62 8.28 3.61 -18.50
C ARG A 62 6.88 3.22 -18.02
N LYS A 63 6.71 2.80 -16.77
CA LYS A 63 5.39 2.50 -16.18
C LYS A 63 4.58 3.78 -16.02
N VAL A 64 5.18 4.85 -15.52
CA VAL A 64 4.54 6.17 -15.37
C VAL A 64 4.11 6.73 -16.72
N ALA A 65 4.97 6.66 -17.75
CA ALA A 65 4.62 7.09 -19.10
C ALA A 65 3.41 6.34 -19.67
N LYS A 66 3.27 5.03 -19.39
CA LYS A 66 2.08 4.26 -19.77
C LYS A 66 0.82 4.75 -19.05
N ILE A 67 0.92 5.05 -17.75
CA ILE A 67 -0.18 5.59 -16.96
C ILE A 67 -0.59 6.97 -17.50
N GLN A 68 0.37 7.87 -17.74
CA GLN A 68 0.13 9.17 -18.36
C GLN A 68 -0.56 9.03 -19.71
N LYS A 69 -0.10 8.11 -20.56
CA LYS A 69 -0.72 7.84 -21.87
C LYS A 69 -2.18 7.40 -21.71
N SER A 70 -2.47 6.43 -20.85
CA SER A 70 -3.85 5.96 -20.61
C SER A 70 -4.75 7.05 -20.04
N VAL A 71 -4.23 7.91 -19.16
CA VAL A 71 -4.99 9.05 -18.63
C VAL A 71 -5.25 10.10 -19.72
N LYS A 72 -4.27 10.39 -20.59
CA LYS A 72 -4.44 11.31 -21.73
C LYS A 72 -5.45 10.78 -22.75
N GLU A 73 -5.40 9.49 -23.06
CA GLU A 73 -6.39 8.82 -23.93
C GLU A 73 -7.81 8.94 -23.35
N TRP A 74 -7.96 8.71 -22.04
CA TRP A 74 -9.23 8.92 -21.35
C TRP A 74 -9.67 10.40 -21.37
N ALA A 75 -8.73 11.32 -21.13
CA ALA A 75 -8.98 12.76 -21.07
C ALA A 75 -9.35 13.37 -22.43
N ALA A 76 -8.87 12.78 -23.54
CA ALA A 76 -9.20 13.16 -24.92
C ALA A 76 -10.53 12.56 -25.40
N GLY A 77 -11.03 11.52 -24.73
CA GLY A 77 -12.34 10.92 -25.01
C GLY A 77 -13.53 11.74 -24.49
N ASP A 78 -14.71 11.13 -24.51
CA ASP A 78 -15.97 11.78 -24.11
C ASP A 78 -16.16 11.94 -22.58
N ARG A 79 -15.23 11.41 -21.77
CA ARG A 79 -15.23 11.40 -20.30
C ARG A 79 -16.53 10.90 -19.66
N LYS A 80 -17.39 10.18 -20.38
CA LYS A 80 -18.68 9.68 -19.85
C LYS A 80 -18.48 8.65 -18.75
N LYS A 81 -17.47 7.79 -18.89
CA LYS A 81 -17.06 6.84 -17.86
C LYS A 81 -15.98 7.45 -16.98
N LYS A 82 -16.17 7.41 -15.67
CA LYS A 82 -15.14 7.81 -14.71
C LYS A 82 -13.95 6.85 -14.77
N MET A 83 -12.76 7.33 -14.42
CA MET A 83 -11.57 6.50 -14.28
C MET A 83 -11.37 6.01 -12.84
N CYS A 84 -10.74 4.85 -12.67
CA CYS A 84 -10.33 4.32 -11.37
C CYS A 84 -9.06 3.48 -11.50
N THR A 85 -8.45 3.08 -10.37
CA THR A 85 -7.31 2.17 -10.38
C THR A 85 -7.72 0.77 -10.82
N ALA A 86 -6.88 0.11 -11.63
CA ALA A 86 -7.07 -1.30 -12.01
C ALA A 86 -6.72 -2.30 -10.89
N ARG A 87 -6.39 -1.82 -9.67
CA ARG A 87 -6.06 -2.69 -8.54
C ARG A 87 -7.27 -3.57 -8.18
N PRO A 88 -7.15 -4.91 -8.20
CA PRO A 88 -8.26 -5.80 -7.87
C PRO A 88 -8.82 -5.55 -6.47
N GLY A 89 -10.13 -5.74 -6.32
CA GLY A 89 -10.82 -5.54 -5.05
C GLY A 89 -10.34 -6.47 -3.94
N TRP A 90 -10.02 -7.72 -4.28
CA TRP A 90 -9.53 -8.72 -3.33
C TRP A 90 -8.14 -8.39 -2.74
N LEU A 91 -7.38 -7.47 -3.36
CA LEU A 91 -6.12 -6.94 -2.82
C LEU A 91 -6.32 -5.72 -1.91
N THR A 92 -7.57 -5.34 -1.65
CA THR A 92 -7.90 -4.25 -0.74
C THR A 92 -8.25 -4.85 0.62
N MET A 93 -7.74 -4.27 1.70
CA MET A 93 -8.09 -4.65 3.07
C MET A 93 -9.47 -4.08 3.42
N SER A 94 -10.50 -4.53 2.71
CA SER A 94 -11.89 -4.11 2.89
C SER A 94 -12.84 -5.25 2.55
N PHE A 95 -13.88 -5.40 3.36
CA PHE A 95 -15.01 -6.30 3.07
C PHE A 95 -15.91 -5.77 1.94
N ARG A 96 -15.68 -4.54 1.47
CA ARG A 96 -16.51 -3.93 0.42
C ARG A 96 -16.07 -4.41 -0.96
N PHE A 97 -16.94 -5.16 -1.63
CA PHE A 97 -16.75 -5.51 -3.04
C PHE A 97 -16.86 -4.25 -3.93
N PRO A 98 -15.81 -3.89 -4.70
CA PRO A 98 -15.81 -2.66 -5.48
C PRO A 98 -16.57 -2.84 -6.80
N LYS A 99 -17.90 -3.04 -6.73
CA LYS A 99 -18.78 -3.22 -7.89
C LYS A 99 -18.66 -2.07 -8.91
N TYR A 100 -18.40 -0.86 -8.43
CA TYR A 100 -18.22 0.36 -9.23
C TYR A 100 -17.11 0.26 -10.29
N LYS A 101 -16.10 -0.62 -10.11
CA LYS A 101 -14.99 -0.76 -11.06
C LYS A 101 -15.39 -1.39 -12.40
N LYS A 102 -16.55 -2.05 -12.46
CA LYS A 102 -17.07 -2.66 -13.71
C LYS A 102 -17.48 -1.60 -14.73
N ASP A 103 -17.95 -0.45 -14.25
CA ASP A 103 -18.51 0.63 -15.10
C ASP A 103 -17.52 1.77 -15.34
N MET A 104 -16.29 1.65 -14.82
CA MET A 104 -15.25 2.67 -14.89
C MET A 104 -14.06 2.23 -15.74
N VAL A 105 -13.35 3.21 -16.31
CA VAL A 105 -12.10 2.98 -17.05
C VAL A 105 -11.00 2.68 -16.04
N GLN A 106 -10.40 1.49 -16.14
CA GLN A 106 -9.39 1.03 -15.19
C GLN A 106 -7.98 1.37 -15.66
N ILE A 107 -7.31 2.27 -14.93
CA ILE A 107 -5.93 2.67 -15.18
C ILE A 107 -4.98 1.70 -14.49
N LYS A 108 -4.13 1.05 -15.29
CA LYS A 108 -3.18 0.02 -14.83
C LYS A 108 -2.06 0.65 -14.00
N THR A 109 -2.21 0.58 -12.69
CA THR A 109 -1.24 1.07 -11.70
C THR A 109 -0.62 -0.07 -10.88
N ASN A 110 -1.07 -1.31 -11.11
CA ASN A 110 -0.75 -2.47 -10.29
C ASN A 110 0.72 -2.88 -10.36
N ASP A 111 1.38 -2.57 -11.48
CA ASP A 111 2.77 -2.94 -11.73
C ASP A 111 3.76 -2.04 -10.97
N LEU A 112 3.24 -1.03 -10.24
CA LEU A 112 4.02 -0.11 -9.41
C LEU A 112 4.31 -0.73 -8.03
N ILE A 113 5.25 -1.68 -7.96
CA ILE A 113 5.56 -2.55 -6.80
C ILE A 113 7.04 -2.53 -6.38
N ASP A 114 7.85 -1.62 -6.94
CA ASP A 114 9.30 -1.61 -6.75
C ASP A 114 9.77 -0.49 -5.81
N ILE A 115 10.83 -0.78 -5.05
CA ILE A 115 11.60 0.19 -4.29
C ILE A 115 12.58 0.85 -5.26
N LEU A 116 12.47 2.16 -5.46
CA LEU A 116 13.20 2.89 -6.48
C LEU A 116 14.61 3.26 -6.03
N GLU A 117 14.73 3.75 -4.79
CA GLU A 117 15.98 4.27 -4.25
C GLU A 117 15.96 4.27 -2.72
N ILE A 118 17.10 3.95 -2.10
CA ILE A 118 17.33 4.09 -0.66
C ILE A 118 18.54 4.98 -0.48
N ASP A 119 18.34 6.18 0.07
CA ASP A 119 19.41 7.13 0.37
C ASP A 119 19.67 7.15 1.89
N THR A 120 20.81 6.59 2.29
CA THR A 120 21.24 6.54 3.70
C THR A 120 21.78 7.87 4.22
N ASN A 121 22.24 8.76 3.33
CA ASN A 121 22.73 10.09 3.68
C ASN A 121 21.56 11.04 3.94
N ALA A 122 20.62 11.13 3.00
CA ALA A 122 19.40 11.91 3.16
C ALA A 122 18.39 11.26 4.11
N ARG A 123 18.61 9.98 4.46
CA ARG A 123 17.71 9.14 5.27
C ARG A 123 16.30 9.14 4.68
N THR A 124 16.22 8.81 3.40
CA THR A 124 14.97 8.68 2.67
C THR A 124 14.92 7.40 1.86
N VAL A 125 13.71 6.94 1.58
CA VAL A 125 13.43 5.85 0.65
C VAL A 125 12.38 6.31 -0.34
N ARG A 126 12.64 6.14 -1.63
CA ARG A 126 11.69 6.42 -2.71
C ARG A 126 11.10 5.12 -3.21
N VAL A 127 9.77 5.01 -3.21
CA VAL A 127 9.04 3.77 -3.51
C VAL A 127 7.81 4.00 -4.36
N GLU A 128 7.43 2.96 -5.09
CA GLU A 128 6.16 2.87 -5.78
C GLU A 128 4.97 2.60 -4.81
N PRO A 129 3.74 3.03 -5.12
CA PRO A 129 2.58 2.98 -4.23
C PRO A 129 2.13 1.58 -3.81
N ASN A 130 2.36 0.52 -4.60
CA ASN A 130 1.96 -0.84 -4.22
C ASN A 130 3.08 -1.63 -3.54
N VAL A 131 4.21 -0.99 -3.23
CA VAL A 131 5.18 -1.55 -2.29
C VAL A 131 4.48 -1.73 -0.93
N ASN A 132 4.59 -2.91 -0.35
CA ASN A 132 4.00 -3.23 0.94
C ASN A 132 4.98 -3.03 2.11
N MET A 133 4.45 -2.95 3.34
CA MET A 133 5.27 -2.72 4.54
C MET A 133 6.29 -3.83 4.77
N GLY A 134 5.94 -5.08 4.45
CA GLY A 134 6.86 -6.21 4.54
C GLY A 134 8.07 -6.07 3.63
N GLN A 135 7.87 -5.65 2.37
CA GLN A 135 8.94 -5.38 1.41
C GLN A 135 9.87 -4.27 1.90
N LEU A 136 9.31 -3.16 2.38
CA LEU A 136 10.08 -2.05 2.93
C LEU A 136 10.91 -2.46 4.13
N THR A 137 10.30 -3.18 5.07
CA THR A 137 10.95 -3.62 6.30
C THR A 137 12.08 -4.58 6.00
N ARG A 138 11.86 -5.56 5.11
CA ARG A 138 12.90 -6.52 4.66
C ARG A 138 14.04 -5.85 3.90
N ALA A 139 13.79 -4.75 3.20
CA ALA A 139 14.82 -3.99 2.49
C ALA A 139 15.63 -3.07 3.42
N LEU A 140 14.98 -2.46 4.42
CA LEU A 140 15.60 -1.45 5.29
C LEU A 140 16.32 -2.05 6.50
N ILE A 141 15.78 -3.10 7.13
CA ILE A 141 16.37 -3.70 8.35
C ILE A 141 17.82 -4.16 8.13
N PRO A 142 18.18 -4.86 7.04
CA PRO A 142 19.57 -5.27 6.80
C PRO A 142 20.54 -4.09 6.66
N LEU A 143 20.03 -2.90 6.31
CA LEU A 143 20.81 -1.66 6.21
C LEU A 143 20.87 -0.91 7.55
N GLY A 144 20.22 -1.42 8.61
CA GLY A 144 20.14 -0.77 9.92
C GLY A 144 19.10 0.35 10.00
N TYR A 145 18.11 0.36 9.11
CA TYR A 145 17.05 1.37 9.07
C TYR A 145 15.64 0.78 9.17
N THR A 146 14.68 1.63 9.53
CA THR A 146 13.25 1.33 9.52
C THR A 146 12.45 2.59 9.21
N LEU A 147 11.14 2.45 8.95
CA LEU A 147 10.26 3.61 8.89
C LEU A 147 9.94 4.10 10.32
N PRO A 148 9.75 5.41 10.54
CA PRO A 148 9.29 5.92 11.83
C PRO A 148 7.88 5.40 12.21
N ILE A 149 7.08 5.06 11.20
CA ILE A 149 5.71 4.57 11.33
C ILE A 149 5.63 3.28 10.51
N VAL A 150 5.59 2.14 11.19
CA VAL A 150 5.49 0.81 10.57
C VAL A 150 4.18 0.16 11.02
N PRO A 151 3.18 0.09 10.13
CA PRO A 151 1.95 -0.66 10.40
C PRO A 151 2.22 -2.13 10.67
N GLU A 152 1.42 -2.73 11.55
CA GLU A 152 1.56 -4.15 11.95
C GLU A 152 1.37 -5.15 10.78
N LEU A 153 0.55 -4.80 9.79
CA LEU A 153 0.22 -5.69 8.68
C LEU A 153 1.16 -5.50 7.47
N ASP A 154 1.93 -6.55 7.18
CA ASP A 154 2.92 -6.61 6.07
C ASP A 154 2.34 -6.25 4.70
N ASP A 155 1.09 -6.65 4.43
CA ASP A 155 0.42 -6.48 3.14
C ASP A 155 -0.13 -5.08 2.89
N LEU A 156 -0.07 -4.19 3.89
CA LEU A 156 -0.48 -2.80 3.71
C LEU A 156 0.48 -2.09 2.76
N THR A 157 -0.07 -1.47 1.72
CA THR A 157 0.72 -0.77 0.70
C THR A 157 0.91 0.69 1.04
N VAL A 158 2.07 1.25 0.67
CA VAL A 158 2.43 2.66 0.86
C VAL A 158 1.34 3.62 0.37
N GLY A 159 0.83 3.42 -0.84
CA GLY A 159 -0.19 4.27 -1.42
C GLY A 159 -1.54 4.18 -0.71
N GLY A 160 -1.85 3.04 -0.09
CA GLY A 160 -3.02 2.88 0.77
C GLY A 160 -2.86 3.62 2.10
N MET A 161 -1.66 3.56 2.69
CA MET A 161 -1.32 4.28 3.93
C MET A 161 -1.33 5.80 3.77
N ILE A 162 -0.95 6.30 2.59
CA ILE A 162 -0.99 7.73 2.26
C ILE A 162 -2.42 8.18 1.96
N ASN A 163 -3.09 7.54 1.00
CA ASN A 163 -4.40 8.02 0.50
C ASN A 163 -5.59 7.66 1.40
N GLY A 164 -5.47 6.63 2.24
CA GLY A 164 -6.53 6.17 3.13
C GLY A 164 -6.43 6.84 4.49
N CYS A 165 -5.86 6.12 5.44
CA CYS A 165 -5.53 6.64 6.76
C CYS A 165 -4.43 5.74 7.33
N GLY A 166 -3.28 6.32 7.66
CA GLY A 166 -2.12 5.58 8.12
C GLY A 166 -1.81 5.83 9.58
N VAL A 167 -2.45 5.08 10.47
CA VAL A 167 -2.30 5.21 11.93
C VAL A 167 -1.51 4.04 12.48
N GLU A 168 -0.62 4.33 13.43
CA GLU A 168 0.15 3.35 14.17
C GLU A 168 0.48 3.88 15.56
N SER A 169 0.82 2.98 16.50
CA SER A 169 1.23 3.27 17.87
C SER A 169 2.38 4.28 17.98
N SER A 170 3.37 4.21 17.07
CA SER A 170 4.48 5.16 17.01
C SER A 170 4.05 6.58 16.59
N GLY A 171 2.81 6.74 16.15
CA GLY A 171 2.27 8.01 15.72
C GLY A 171 2.14 9.06 16.83
N ARG A 172 2.18 8.64 18.11
CA ARG A 172 2.35 9.59 19.23
C ARG A 172 3.61 10.46 19.08
N LYS A 173 4.68 9.91 18.49
CA LYS A 173 5.96 10.63 18.30
C LYS A 173 6.11 11.21 16.90
N TYR A 174 5.66 10.49 15.87
CA TYR A 174 5.93 10.83 14.47
C TYR A 174 4.69 11.31 13.69
N GLY A 175 3.52 11.33 14.31
CA GLY A 175 2.23 11.61 13.67
C GLY A 175 1.71 10.41 12.87
N MET A 176 0.86 10.66 11.90
CA MET A 176 0.41 9.66 10.91
C MET A 176 1.41 9.44 9.76
N PHE A 177 1.21 8.37 8.98
CA PHE A 177 2.10 7.94 7.89
C PHE A 177 2.41 9.04 6.86
N GLN A 178 1.48 9.92 6.55
CA GLN A 178 1.74 11.05 5.64
C GLN A 178 2.75 12.07 6.18
N HIS A 179 2.91 12.20 7.50
CA HIS A 179 3.82 13.18 8.08
C HIS A 179 5.30 12.83 7.89
N ILE A 180 5.60 11.54 7.74
CA ILE A 180 6.94 11.03 7.46
C ILE A 180 7.28 11.06 5.96
N CYS A 181 6.30 11.34 5.10
CA CYS A 181 6.51 11.55 3.67
C CYS A 181 7.17 12.92 3.40
N GLN A 182 8.01 13.00 2.38
CA GLN A 182 8.72 14.21 1.94
C GLN A 182 8.21 14.72 0.60
N SER A 183 7.91 13.81 -0.32
CA SER A 183 7.35 14.16 -1.62
C SER A 183 6.48 13.05 -2.18
N PHE A 184 5.60 13.42 -3.09
CA PHE A 184 4.71 12.54 -3.85
C PHE A 184 4.85 12.85 -5.34
N GLU A 185 4.93 11.80 -6.16
CA GLU A 185 4.83 11.91 -7.60
C GLU A 185 3.43 11.45 -8.03
N ILE A 186 2.73 12.28 -8.78
CA ILE A 186 1.29 12.14 -9.01
C ILE A 186 0.98 12.38 -10.47
N VAL A 187 0.29 11.44 -11.10
CA VAL A 187 -0.30 11.67 -12.42
C VAL A 187 -1.68 12.27 -12.22
N THR A 188 -1.84 13.54 -12.63
CA THR A 188 -3.10 14.29 -12.52
C THR A 188 -4.12 13.79 -13.54
N ALA A 189 -5.37 14.26 -13.45
CA ALA A 189 -6.42 13.90 -14.40
C ALA A 189 -6.15 14.36 -15.85
N ASN A 190 -5.22 15.30 -16.04
CA ASN A 190 -4.76 15.74 -17.36
C ASN A 190 -3.64 14.84 -17.93
N GLY A 191 -3.17 13.86 -17.15
CA GLY A 191 -2.08 12.96 -17.51
C GLY A 191 -0.69 13.59 -17.37
N GLU A 192 -0.58 14.71 -16.66
CA GLU A 192 0.69 15.36 -16.32
C GLU A 192 1.25 14.73 -15.06
N LEU A 193 2.58 14.56 -15.03
CA LEU A 193 3.30 14.11 -13.85
C LEU A 193 3.68 15.34 -13.02
N VAL A 194 3.16 15.39 -11.81
CA VAL A 194 3.40 16.47 -10.86
C VAL A 194 4.16 15.94 -9.66
N VAL A 195 5.19 16.67 -9.24
CA VAL A 195 5.92 16.38 -8.00
C VAL A 195 5.45 17.35 -6.92
N ALA A 196 4.75 16.82 -5.93
CA ALA A 196 4.29 17.57 -4.77
C ALA A 196 5.25 17.33 -3.60
N SER A 197 5.90 18.38 -3.12
CA SER A 197 6.86 18.31 -2.01
C SER A 197 6.32 19.00 -0.75
N LYS A 198 6.84 18.58 0.41
CA LYS A 198 6.62 19.25 1.69
C LYS A 198 7.31 20.62 1.78
N ASP A 199 8.29 20.89 0.89
CA ASP A 199 9.01 22.16 0.84
C ASP A 199 8.06 23.35 0.65
N LYS A 200 8.28 24.43 1.40
CA LYS A 200 7.49 25.67 1.35
C LYS A 200 7.64 26.42 0.03
N ASN A 201 8.76 26.23 -0.66
CA ASN A 201 9.01 26.87 -1.95
C ASN A 201 8.47 26.04 -3.13
N SER A 202 7.92 24.84 -2.88
CA SER A 202 7.37 23.99 -3.92
C SER A 202 6.02 24.53 -4.41
N GLU A 203 5.89 24.76 -5.71
CA GLU A 203 4.64 25.20 -6.35
C GLU A 203 3.44 24.31 -5.98
N HIS A 204 3.66 22.99 -5.95
CA HIS A 204 2.62 22.00 -5.65
C HIS A 204 2.54 21.60 -4.17
N GLN A 205 3.03 22.43 -3.24
CA GLN A 205 2.90 22.17 -1.80
C GLN A 205 1.44 21.98 -1.34
N PRO A 206 0.44 22.76 -1.82
CA PRO A 206 -0.95 22.52 -1.45
C PRO A 206 -1.43 21.11 -1.83
N LEU A 207 -0.98 20.60 -2.97
CA LEU A 207 -1.30 19.24 -3.41
C LEU A 207 -0.67 18.19 -2.48
N PHE A 208 0.56 18.43 -1.98
CA PHE A 208 1.19 17.53 -1.01
C PHE A 208 0.34 17.34 0.25
N TYR A 209 -0.27 18.42 0.75
CA TYR A 209 -1.16 18.35 1.92
C TYR A 209 -2.59 17.89 1.60
N GLY A 210 -3.05 18.03 0.36
CA GLY A 210 -4.38 17.57 -0.07
C GLY A 210 -4.46 16.08 -0.43
N ILE A 211 -3.33 15.45 -0.76
CA ILE A 211 -3.28 14.04 -1.19
C ILE A 211 -3.59 13.04 -0.08
N PRO A 212 -3.04 13.20 1.14
CA PRO A 212 -3.46 12.37 2.26
C PRO A 212 -4.98 12.41 2.39
N TRP A 213 -5.60 11.24 2.57
CA TRP A 213 -7.04 11.09 2.79
C TRP A 213 -7.91 11.39 1.54
N SER A 214 -7.29 11.68 0.40
CA SER A 214 -8.01 11.87 -0.86
C SER A 214 -8.63 10.58 -1.41
N HIS A 215 -8.29 9.41 -0.87
CA HIS A 215 -8.65 8.10 -1.42
C HIS A 215 -8.31 7.93 -2.92
N GLY A 216 -7.29 8.65 -3.42
CA GLY A 216 -6.86 8.62 -4.81
C GLY A 216 -7.76 9.41 -5.77
N THR A 217 -8.58 10.34 -5.26
CA THR A 217 -9.47 11.17 -6.09
C THR A 217 -8.78 12.34 -6.78
N LEU A 218 -7.68 12.83 -6.21
CA LEU A 218 -6.94 13.99 -6.75
C LEU A 218 -5.91 13.61 -7.83
N GLY A 219 -5.60 12.32 -7.96
CA GLY A 219 -4.65 11.81 -8.96
C GLY A 219 -4.14 10.41 -8.63
N PHE A 220 -3.38 9.84 -9.55
CA PHE A 220 -2.71 8.56 -9.34
C PHE A 220 -1.35 8.80 -8.71
N LEU A 221 -1.21 8.47 -7.44
CA LEU A 221 0.09 8.41 -6.77
C LEU A 221 0.95 7.34 -7.46
N VAL A 222 2.10 7.73 -8.01
CA VAL A 222 3.01 6.82 -8.73
C VAL A 222 4.33 6.58 -7.98
N ALA A 223 4.78 7.53 -7.17
CA ALA A 223 5.89 7.33 -6.25
C ALA A 223 5.73 8.19 -4.99
N ALA A 224 6.38 7.76 -3.91
CA ALA A 224 6.45 8.51 -2.66
C ALA A 224 7.87 8.42 -2.08
N THR A 225 8.38 9.55 -1.60
CA THR A 225 9.64 9.62 -0.85
C THR A 225 9.32 9.72 0.63
N ILE A 226 9.84 8.79 1.43
CA ILE A 226 9.52 8.62 2.84
C ILE A 226 10.80 8.69 3.67
N LYS A 227 10.74 9.30 4.85
CA LYS A 227 11.86 9.31 5.80
C LYS A 227 12.10 7.93 6.40
N ILE A 228 13.37 7.58 6.57
CA ILE A 228 13.83 6.41 7.32
C ILE A 228 14.60 6.84 8.57
N ILE A 229 14.60 6.00 9.60
CA ILE A 229 15.32 6.22 10.85
C ILE A 229 16.18 5.00 11.17
N PRO A 230 17.31 5.17 11.88
CA PRO A 230 18.12 4.03 12.30
C PRO A 230 17.34 3.13 13.27
N CYS A 231 17.49 1.81 13.12
CA CYS A 231 16.89 0.83 14.01
C CYS A 231 17.94 -0.02 14.73
N LYS A 232 17.60 -0.48 15.94
CA LYS A 232 18.39 -1.46 16.69
C LYS A 232 17.97 -2.88 16.28
N PRO A 233 18.86 -3.89 16.42
CA PRO A 233 18.54 -5.27 16.06
C PRO A 233 17.47 -5.90 16.97
N PHE A 234 17.33 -5.41 18.20
CA PHE A 234 16.40 -5.97 19.19
C PHE A 234 15.56 -4.87 19.85
N VAL A 235 14.33 -5.23 20.19
CA VAL A 235 13.41 -4.42 20.98
C VAL A 235 13.10 -5.14 22.29
N ARG A 236 13.02 -4.39 23.39
CA ARG A 236 12.56 -4.92 24.67
C ARG A 236 11.06 -4.72 24.77
N LEU A 237 10.31 -5.82 24.87
CA LEU A 237 8.87 -5.79 25.10
C LEU A 237 8.58 -5.96 26.60
N THR A 238 7.64 -5.18 27.11
CA THR A 238 7.16 -5.30 28.49
C THR A 238 5.65 -5.33 28.46
N TYR A 239 5.07 -6.43 28.94
CA TYR A 239 3.64 -6.65 28.96
C TYR A 239 3.10 -6.37 30.36
N PHE A 240 2.13 -5.48 30.45
CA PHE A 240 1.43 -5.17 31.70
C PHE A 240 0.00 -5.73 31.61
N PRO A 241 -0.37 -6.73 32.42
CA PRO A 241 -1.74 -7.25 32.43
C PRO A 241 -2.69 -6.24 33.09
N CYS A 242 -3.64 -5.71 32.32
CA CYS A 242 -4.68 -4.83 32.86
C CYS A 242 -5.92 -5.63 33.24
N LYS A 243 -6.33 -5.56 34.52
CA LYS A 243 -7.53 -6.26 35.05
C LYS A 243 -8.79 -5.39 35.12
N SER A 244 -8.66 -4.09 34.87
CA SER A 244 -9.78 -3.15 34.83
C SER A 244 -9.51 -2.05 33.79
N GLN A 245 -10.57 -1.42 33.28
CA GLN A 245 -10.48 -0.27 32.37
C GLN A 245 -10.14 1.05 33.10
N LYS A 246 -10.14 1.05 34.44
CA LYS A 246 -9.72 2.21 35.22
C LYS A 246 -8.20 2.25 35.23
N VAL A 247 -7.64 3.23 34.52
CA VAL A 247 -6.20 3.51 34.51
C VAL A 247 -5.90 4.37 35.73
N GLU A 248 -5.41 3.77 36.81
CA GLU A 248 -4.66 4.52 37.82
C GLU A 248 -3.29 4.82 37.20
N ILE A 249 -3.12 6.07 36.78
CA ILE A 249 -1.88 6.55 36.18
C ILE A 249 -0.85 6.67 37.30
N LEU A 250 0.20 5.85 37.23
CA LEU A 250 1.45 6.01 38.01
C LEU A 250 2.25 7.21 37.49
#